data_AF-U3TXA2-F1
#
_entry.id   AF-U3TXA2-F1
#
_cell.length_a   1.000
_cell.length_b   1.000
_cell.length_c   1.000
_cell.angle_alpha   90.00
_cell.angle_beta   90.00
_cell.angle_gamma   90.00
#
_symmetry.space_group_name_H-M   'P 1'
#
loop_
_entity.id
_entity.type
_entity.pdbx_description
1 polymer ?
#
loop_
_entity_poly.entity_id
_entity_poly.type
_entity_poly.pdbx_seq_one_letter_code
_entity_poly.pdbx_strand_id
1 'polypeptide(L)' 'MTQLSPRHQPRLFRSFFQGSFPCSTACRSGGRRLDMVISSGHDMLLEKDYAALAQEGLRTAHDGAH' A
#
# COMPACT_ATOMS: atom_id res chain seq x y z
N MET A 1 20.49 0.15 -28.05
CA MET A 1 21.13 0.31 -26.72
C MET A 1 20.11 -0.10 -25.67
N THR A 2 20.27 -1.27 -25.07
CA THR A 2 19.31 -1.79 -24.08
C THR A 2 19.59 -1.15 -22.73
N GLN A 3 18.68 -0.32 -22.22
CA GLN A 3 18.80 0.25 -20.88
C GLN A 3 18.68 -0.88 -19.84
N LEU A 4 19.76 -1.14 -19.11
CA LEU A 4 19.74 -2.01 -17.95
C LEU A 4 19.12 -1.24 -16.78
N SER A 5 17.92 -1.61 -16.37
CA SER A 5 17.31 -1.09 -15.14
C SER A 5 18.21 -1.43 -13.95
N PRO A 6 18.49 -0.47 -13.04
CA PRO A 6 19.32 -0.74 -11.88
C PRO A 6 18.70 -1.86 -11.03
N ARG A 7 19.52 -2.85 -10.67
CA ARG A 7 19.12 -3.91 -9.74
C ARG A 7 18.76 -3.28 -8.40
N HIS A 8 17.65 -3.69 -7.82
CA HIS A 8 17.23 -3.26 -6.49
C HIS A 8 18.33 -3.57 -5.46
N GLN A 9 18.81 -2.55 -4.75
CA GLN A 9 19.70 -2.70 -3.61
C GLN A 9 18.86 -2.59 -2.33
N PRO A 10 18.69 -3.68 -1.56
CA PRO A 10 17.88 -3.65 -0.36
C PRO A 10 18.49 -2.71 0.68
N ARG A 11 17.64 -1.89 1.30
CA ARG A 11 17.98 -1.01 2.42
C ARG A 11 17.07 -1.33 3.60
N LEU A 12 17.51 -0.95 4.80
CA LEU A 12 16.66 -1.05 5.98
C LEU A 12 15.41 -0.19 5.83
N PHE A 13 14.31 -0.65 6.42
CA PHE A 13 13.07 0.11 6.52
C PHE A 13 13.27 1.37 7.37
N ARG A 14 12.49 2.42 7.09
CA ARG A 14 12.63 3.72 7.77
C ARG A 14 11.99 3.75 9.15
N SER A 15 11.23 2.72 9.51
CA SER A 15 10.61 2.53 10.82
C SER A 15 10.43 1.04 11.12
N PHE A 16 10.49 0.69 12.41
CA PHE A 16 10.21 -0.67 12.85
C PHE A 16 8.72 -1.02 12.71
N PHE A 17 7.85 -0.09 13.13
CA PHE A 17 6.41 -0.18 12.89
C PHE A 17 6.06 0.19 11.46
N GLN A 18 5.12 -0.55 10.88
CA GLN A 18 4.70 -0.40 9.49
C GLN A 18 3.20 -0.16 9.44
N GLY A 19 2.78 0.80 8.62
CA GLY A 19 1.38 0.98 8.24
C GLY A 19 1.03 0.05 7.07
N SER A 20 -0.25 -0.24 6.89
CA SER A 20 -0.73 -0.96 5.71
C SER A 20 -2.14 -0.54 5.35
N PHE A 21 -2.46 -0.57 4.06
CA PHE A 21 -3.80 -0.29 3.56
C PHE A 21 -4.56 -1.60 3.29
N PRO A 22 -5.90 -1.62 3.46
CA PRO A 22 -6.70 -2.81 3.17
C PRO A 22 -6.59 -3.17 1.68
N CYS A 23 -5.86 -4.24 1.38
CA CYS A 23 -5.66 -4.70 0.01
C CYS A 23 -6.27 -6.10 -0.25
N SER A 24 -7.08 -6.60 0.69
CA SER A 24 -7.72 -7.90 0.57
C SER A 24 -9.08 -7.78 -0.13
N THR A 25 -9.31 -8.60 -1.15
CA THR A 25 -10.65 -8.80 -1.69
C THR A 25 -11.42 -9.75 -0.77
N ALA A 26 -12.09 -9.21 0.25
CA ALA A 26 -12.90 -10.03 1.14
C ALA A 26 -14.15 -10.53 0.38
N CYS A 27 -14.38 -11.85 0.37
CA CYS A 27 -15.65 -12.40 -0.07
C CYS A 27 -16.66 -12.26 1.08
N ARG A 28 -17.68 -11.41 0.88
CA ARG A 28 -18.78 -11.29 1.85
C ARG A 28 -19.61 -12.59 1.84
N SER A 29 -20.28 -12.92 2.95
CA SER A 29 -21.25 -14.02 2.98
C SER A 29 -22.27 -13.84 1.84
N GLY A 30 -22.27 -14.77 0.88
CA GLY A 30 -23.03 -14.67 -0.38
C GLY A 30 -22.18 -14.58 -1.65
N GLY A 31 -20.84 -14.63 -1.57
CA GLY A 31 -19.96 -14.80 -2.73
C GLY A 31 -19.66 -13.54 -3.54
N ARG A 32 -20.14 -12.36 -3.08
CA ARG A 32 -19.80 -11.08 -3.72
C ARG A 32 -18.41 -10.63 -3.27
N ARG A 33 -17.48 -10.55 -4.21
CA ARG A 33 -16.12 -10.02 -4.01
C ARG A 33 -16.22 -8.52 -3.75
N LEU A 34 -15.81 -8.07 -2.57
CA LEU A 34 -15.63 -6.65 -2.29
C LEU A 34 -14.18 -6.30 -2.63
N ASP A 35 -13.99 -5.40 -3.60
CA ASP A 35 -12.68 -4.81 -3.84
C ASP A 35 -12.47 -3.68 -2.82
N MET A 36 -11.68 -3.95 -1.77
CA MET A 36 -11.43 -2.96 -0.73
C MET A 36 -10.54 -1.81 -1.19
N VAL A 37 -9.77 -1.98 -2.26
CA VAL A 37 -8.97 -0.90 -2.86
C VAL A 37 -9.91 0.12 -3.49
N ILE A 38 -10.89 -0.34 -4.27
CA ILE A 38 -11.92 0.52 -4.87
C ILE A 38 -12.88 1.07 -3.80
N SER A 39 -13.29 0.26 -2.82
CA SER A 39 -14.27 0.71 -1.83
C SER A 39 -13.70 1.69 -0.80
N SER A 40 -12.39 1.69 -0.56
CA SER A 40 -11.73 2.66 0.32
C SER A 40 -11.35 3.96 -0.40
N GLY A 41 -11.34 3.97 -1.73
CA GLY A 41 -10.89 5.11 -2.53
C GLY A 41 -9.38 5.36 -2.41
N HIS A 42 -8.59 4.35 -2.02
CA HIS A 42 -7.14 4.47 -1.87
C HIS A 42 -6.45 4.88 -3.18
N ASP A 43 -7.02 4.48 -4.32
CA ASP A 43 -6.60 4.89 -5.65
C ASP A 43 -6.63 6.42 -5.85
N MET A 44 -7.63 7.10 -5.28
CA MET A 44 -7.80 8.55 -5.35
C MET A 44 -7.21 9.29 -4.14
N LEU A 45 -7.05 8.61 -3.01
CA LEU A 45 -6.63 9.20 -1.72
C LEU A 45 -5.20 8.83 -1.32
N LEU A 46 -4.44 8.17 -2.19
CA LEU A 46 -3.08 7.70 -1.98
C LEU A 46 -2.22 8.70 -1.20
N GLU A 47 -2.07 9.93 -1.71
CA GLU A 47 -1.22 10.94 -1.06
C GLU A 47 -1.67 11.28 0.37
N LYS A 48 -2.98 11.34 0.62
CA LYS A 48 -3.55 11.63 1.95
C LYS A 48 -3.34 10.47 2.90
N ASP A 49 -3.46 9.25 2.40
CA ASP A 49 -3.30 8.03 3.19
C ASP A 49 -1.84 7.86 3.65
N TYR A 50 -0.87 8.09 2.76
CA TYR A 50 0.55 8.12 3.14
C TYR A 50 0.89 9.31 4.05
N ALA A 51 0.26 10.46 3.86
CA ALA A 51 0.42 11.60 4.77
C ALA A 51 -0.11 11.30 6.17
N ALA A 52 -1.24 10.60 6.30
CA ALA A 52 -1.79 10.18 7.59
C ALA A 52 -0.85 9.22 8.32
N LEU A 53 -0.29 8.23 7.62
CA LEU A 53 0.74 7.35 8.21
C LEU A 53 1.95 8.15 8.71
N ALA A 54 2.43 9.13 7.93
CA ALA A 54 3.55 9.96 8.32
C ALA A 54 3.25 10.84 9.55
N GLN A 55 2.02 11.34 9.68
CA GLN A 55 1.56 12.10 10.86
C GLN A 55 1.59 11.24 12.13
N GLU A 56 1.23 9.96 12.02
CA GLU A 56 1.28 8.99 13.13
C GLU A 56 2.69 8.41 13.36
N GLY A 57 3.71 8.91 12.64
CA GLY A 57 5.10 8.47 12.78
C GLY A 57 5.44 7.14 12.09
N LEU A 58 4.51 6.59 11.31
CA LEU A 58 4.72 5.39 10.49
C LEU A 58 5.37 5.78 9.16
N ARG A 59 6.67 5.46 9.02
CA ARG A 59 7.49 5.86 7.85
C ARG A 59 7.78 4.73 6.88
N THR A 60 7.22 3.56 7.17
CA THR A 60 7.27 2.36 6.34
C THR A 60 5.83 1.93 6.15
N ALA A 61 5.42 1.74 4.90
CA ALA A 61 4.09 1.27 4.56
C ALA A 61 4.20 0.04 3.65
N HIS A 62 3.35 -0.95 3.89
CA HIS A 62 3.14 -2.07 3.00
C HIS A 62 1.83 -1.85 2.24
N ASP A 63 1.93 -1.79 0.93
CA ASP A 63 0.82 -1.50 0.05
C ASP A 63 0.81 -2.51 -1.09
N GLY A 64 -0.39 -3.03 -1.39
CA GLY A 64 -0.61 -3.96 -2.50
C GLY A 64 -1.01 -3.20 -3.75
N ALA A 65 -0.19 -2.22 -4.15
CA ALA A 65 -0.38 -1.53 -5.41
C ALA A 65 -0.36 -2.56 -6.56
N HIS A 66 -1.41 -2.54 -7.39
CA HIS A 66 -1.57 -3.36 -8.60
C HIS A 66 -0.68 -2.89 -9.75
#